data_AF-A0A3M1EEL6-F1
#
_entry.id   AF-A0A3M1EEL6-F1
#
_cell.length_a   1.000
_cell.length_b   1.000
_cell.length_c   1.000
_cell.angle_alpha   90.00
_cell.angle_beta   90.00
_cell.angle_gamma   90.00
#
_symmetry.space_group_name_H-M   'P 1'
#
loop_
_entity.id
_entity.type
_entity.pdbx_description
1 polymer ?
#
loop_
_entity_poly.entity_id
_entity_poly.type
_entity_poly.pdbx_seq_one_letter_code
_entity_poly.pdbx_strand_id
1 'polypeptide(L)'
;MKDWIAGLFLLVMVPAVPLHAAPHRFALALYHFNLQYVAGAGERNEDRVITESFEPLLDLFLAHPGWGADFELQGYMIEVIRDRHPGVLEKLVRLTENGQIDLVSFHYSDQLFLAFPRKDIEVSIGMTKEVFEEAGLPLSGVVFTQEGQFGEGMLAVMRDQGYSIGILPKNLFRHLHPGQPAGPLFTYRGVDVLIGGQGFEAQTPSGPLEVVWTYMGDGELLATNGADPYLGPLFRERPEAVAEYEQELSDLEAAGYEISTISHYVDAVRDLGVLPAPLPPPLDGTWQPEDTNNVFRWMGGRGVFVWWEADNEIRTGNMLARHTLLAAETLLAYAAEAGIDPAPFAGRLENAWRDQLFGEVSDATGWNPIRIEVEYGRSHSEAAKRTAQGVIDDLLAALDLSAASIDTATGAVTPPQDPPSCLPRAESPIPLQVTAPGRRTKVSWCRVSGDLTYDVVTIAFGAGVKRTVSVAFPFTVDTISYTPALLDEIVSYPRSAFGFEETSLPLANGLIEIAPDRFLVKDTRRVHVAAIVGQPGADLRFRDETLSPRKSAVWRFALIEGRENALALAKRWNETPILTFTRP
;
A
#
# COMPACT_ATOMS: atom_id res chain seq x y z
N MET A 1 20.47 90.24 29.24
CA MET A 1 19.43 89.54 30.03
C MET A 1 18.14 89.62 29.22
N LYS A 2 17.59 88.57 28.60
CA LYS A 2 17.73 87.12 28.77
C LYS A 2 17.49 86.47 27.39
N ASP A 3 18.39 85.55 27.03
CA ASP A 3 18.20 84.55 25.96
C ASP A 3 17.08 83.58 26.32
N TRP A 4 16.49 82.90 25.33
CA TRP A 4 16.15 81.46 25.30
C TRP A 4 15.58 81.17 23.90
N ILE A 5 16.37 80.49 23.07
CA ILE A 5 16.10 80.17 21.65
C ILE A 5 15.28 78.88 21.57
N ALA A 6 14.16 78.94 20.85
CA ALA A 6 13.34 77.79 20.49
C ALA A 6 13.99 77.03 19.31
N GLY A 7 14.42 75.79 19.55
CA GLY A 7 14.83 74.84 18.53
C GLY A 7 13.69 73.88 18.20
N LEU A 8 13.12 74.01 17.00
CA LEU A 8 12.10 73.12 16.45
C LEU A 8 12.79 71.89 15.84
N PHE A 9 12.78 70.75 16.53
CA PHE A 9 13.21 69.46 15.97
C PHE A 9 12.06 68.85 15.17
N LEU A 10 12.16 68.89 13.83
CA LEU A 10 11.26 68.21 12.92
C LEU A 10 11.69 66.73 12.85
N LEU A 11 11.01 65.86 13.61
CA LEU A 11 11.21 64.42 13.54
C LEU A 11 10.50 63.90 12.28
N VAL A 12 11.25 63.67 11.20
CA VAL A 12 10.74 62.98 10.01
C VAL A 12 10.62 61.50 10.36
N MET A 13 9.41 61.05 10.74
CA MET A 13 9.06 59.63 10.74
C MET A 13 8.97 59.18 9.29
N VAL A 14 10.05 58.58 8.78
CA VAL A 14 9.98 57.77 7.57
C VAL A 14 9.19 56.51 7.94
N PRO A 15 8.02 56.24 7.35
CA PRO A 15 7.39 54.94 7.53
C PRO A 15 8.38 53.90 6.99
N ALA A 16 8.87 53.03 7.87
CA ALA A 16 9.57 51.82 7.45
C ALA A 16 8.56 51.04 6.61
N VAL A 17 8.70 51.12 5.29
CA VAL A 17 8.04 50.18 4.39
C VAL A 17 8.58 48.82 4.82
N PRO A 18 7.76 47.90 5.34
CA PRO A 18 8.24 46.57 5.66
C PRO A 18 8.83 46.02 4.36
N LEU A 19 10.14 45.74 4.36
CA LEU A 19 10.73 44.89 3.33
C LEU A 19 9.92 43.61 3.39
N HIS A 20 9.06 43.40 2.41
CA HIS A 20 8.38 42.13 2.27
C HIS A 20 9.49 41.14 1.92
N ALA A 21 9.71 40.15 2.79
CA ALA A 21 10.63 39.06 2.51
C ALA A 21 10.27 38.47 1.14
N ALA A 22 11.28 38.20 0.32
CA ALA A 22 11.05 37.52 -0.96
C ALA A 22 10.36 36.17 -0.68
N PRO A 23 9.39 35.75 -1.51
CA PRO A 23 8.70 34.48 -1.32
C PRO A 23 9.69 33.32 -1.45
N HIS A 24 9.54 32.31 -0.60
CA HIS A 24 10.17 31.01 -0.78
C HIS A 24 9.33 30.20 -1.77
N ARG A 25 9.94 29.73 -2.86
CA ARG A 25 9.23 29.12 -3.98
C ARG A 25 9.83 27.77 -4.31
N PHE A 26 9.03 26.72 -4.29
CA PHE A 26 9.45 25.36 -4.60
C PHE A 26 8.61 24.76 -5.71
N ALA A 27 9.27 24.08 -6.64
CA ALA A 27 8.66 23.21 -7.62
C ALA A 27 9.09 21.77 -7.30
N LEU A 28 8.10 20.91 -7.01
CA LEU A 28 8.31 19.52 -6.63
C LEU A 28 7.87 18.57 -7.74
N ALA A 29 8.61 17.48 -7.89
CA ALA A 29 8.27 16.39 -8.80
C ALA A 29 8.47 15.04 -8.11
N LEU A 30 7.48 14.15 -8.24
CA LEU A 30 7.60 12.76 -7.85
C LEU A 30 7.21 11.87 -9.01
N TYR A 31 8.16 11.10 -9.52
CA TYR A 31 7.95 10.14 -10.60
C TYR A 31 7.86 8.74 -10.03
N HIS A 32 6.76 8.06 -10.25
CA HIS A 32 6.55 6.69 -9.80
C HIS A 32 6.87 5.72 -10.93
N PHE A 33 7.85 4.85 -10.76
CA PHE A 33 8.26 3.88 -11.77
C PHE A 33 7.92 2.45 -11.36
N ASN A 34 7.02 1.84 -12.12
CA ASN A 34 6.58 0.47 -12.01
C ASN A 34 7.22 -0.40 -13.10
N LEU A 35 8.32 -1.08 -12.77
CA LEU A 35 8.92 -2.08 -13.67
C LEU A 35 7.95 -3.23 -14.01
N GLN A 36 6.96 -3.48 -13.15
CA GLN A 36 5.96 -4.53 -13.25
C GLN A 36 4.62 -4.01 -13.85
N TYR A 37 4.63 -2.84 -14.52
CA TYR A 37 3.43 -2.24 -15.16
C TYR A 37 2.72 -3.21 -16.10
N VAL A 38 3.47 -4.12 -16.73
CA VAL A 38 2.93 -5.29 -17.43
C VAL A 38 3.55 -6.55 -16.85
N ALA A 39 3.13 -6.92 -15.63
CA ALA A 39 3.68 -8.04 -14.89
C ALA A 39 3.66 -9.34 -15.72
N GLY A 40 4.81 -9.99 -15.83
CA GLY A 40 5.00 -11.20 -16.63
C GLY A 40 5.26 -10.98 -18.13
N ALA A 41 5.33 -9.74 -18.62
CA ALA A 41 5.71 -9.45 -20.02
C ALA A 41 7.17 -9.79 -20.37
N GLY A 42 7.99 -10.08 -19.35
CA GLY A 42 9.35 -10.57 -19.47
C GLY A 42 10.39 -9.47 -19.61
N GLU A 43 11.65 -9.90 -19.60
CA GLU A 43 12.86 -9.06 -19.51
C GLU A 43 12.88 -7.87 -20.48
N ARG A 44 12.46 -8.07 -21.73
CA ARG A 44 12.47 -7.00 -22.74
C ARG A 44 11.51 -5.85 -22.42
N ASN A 45 10.40 -6.12 -21.73
CA ASN A 45 9.47 -5.08 -21.32
C ASN A 45 10.08 -4.25 -20.18
N GLU A 46 10.64 -4.94 -19.19
CA GLU A 46 11.35 -4.33 -18.06
C GLU A 46 12.51 -3.45 -18.55
N ASP A 47 13.33 -3.96 -19.48
CA ASP A 47 14.44 -3.20 -20.08
C ASP A 47 13.95 -1.91 -20.75
N ARG A 48 12.80 -1.93 -21.41
CA ARG A 48 12.25 -0.74 -22.07
C ARG A 48 11.81 0.31 -21.08
N VAL A 49 11.14 -0.08 -19.98
CA VAL A 49 10.77 0.87 -18.93
C VAL A 49 12.01 1.64 -18.46
N ILE A 50 13.13 0.93 -18.31
CA ILE A 50 14.40 1.52 -17.91
C ILE A 50 14.98 2.42 -19.01
N THR A 51 15.19 1.90 -20.22
CA THR A 51 15.95 2.62 -21.26
C THR A 51 15.16 3.68 -22.01
N GLU A 52 13.84 3.52 -22.09
CA GLU A 52 12.99 4.41 -22.91
C GLU A 52 12.22 5.43 -22.08
N SER A 53 12.21 5.31 -20.75
CA SER A 53 11.48 6.22 -19.87
C SER A 53 12.29 6.71 -18.68
N PHE A 54 12.83 5.78 -17.88
CA PHE A 54 13.58 6.13 -16.67
C PHE A 54 14.92 6.83 -16.98
N GLU A 55 15.76 6.22 -17.81
CA GLU A 55 17.08 6.74 -18.17
C GLU A 55 17.05 8.14 -18.80
N PRO A 56 16.12 8.48 -19.73
CA PRO A 56 15.99 9.84 -20.25
C PRO A 56 15.79 10.91 -19.18
N LEU A 57 15.07 10.62 -18.09
CA LEU A 57 14.94 11.57 -16.99
C LEU A 57 16.23 11.72 -16.18
N LEU A 58 17.00 10.64 -15.99
CA LEU A 58 18.32 10.75 -15.36
C LEU A 58 19.25 11.66 -16.17
N ASP A 59 19.22 11.53 -17.50
CA ASP A 59 20.01 12.36 -18.41
C ASP A 59 19.59 13.84 -18.34
N LEU A 60 18.28 14.11 -18.21
CA LEU A 60 17.76 15.46 -17.97
C LEU A 60 18.34 16.06 -16.68
N PHE A 61 18.22 15.38 -15.54
CA PHE A 61 18.73 15.92 -14.27
C PHE A 61 20.26 16.03 -14.25
N LEU A 62 21.00 15.12 -14.90
CA LEU A 62 22.46 15.23 -15.02
C LEU A 62 22.90 16.46 -15.83
N ALA A 63 22.07 16.93 -16.77
CA ALA A 63 22.33 18.15 -17.53
C ALA A 63 22.11 19.43 -16.72
N HIS A 64 21.35 19.37 -15.61
CA HIS A 64 20.96 20.50 -14.77
C HIS A 64 21.33 20.29 -13.29
N PRO A 65 22.59 20.54 -12.89
CA PRO A 65 23.08 20.23 -11.53
C PRO A 65 22.36 20.95 -10.37
N GLY A 66 21.58 21.99 -10.66
CA GLY A 66 20.80 22.74 -9.67
C GLY A 66 19.38 22.21 -9.48
N TRP A 67 18.93 21.25 -10.29
CA TRP A 67 17.57 20.72 -10.20
C TRP A 67 17.54 19.42 -9.40
N GLY A 68 16.48 19.26 -8.61
CA GLY A 68 16.18 18.03 -7.90
C GLY A 68 14.77 17.49 -8.10
N ALA A 69 14.58 16.21 -7.82
CA ALA A 69 13.30 15.50 -7.86
C ALA A 69 13.31 14.19 -7.04
N ASP A 70 12.14 13.58 -6.90
CA ASP A 70 11.95 12.30 -6.20
C ASP A 70 11.57 11.21 -7.19
N PHE A 71 12.30 10.10 -7.15
CA PHE A 71 12.07 8.94 -8.03
C PHE A 71 11.63 7.78 -7.15
N GLU A 72 10.36 7.43 -7.23
CA GLU A 72 9.83 6.23 -6.60
C GLU A 72 10.02 5.02 -7.53
N LEU A 73 10.53 3.92 -6.97
CA LEU A 73 10.75 2.68 -7.70
C LEU A 73 10.78 1.47 -6.75
N GLN A 74 10.61 0.26 -7.29
CA GLN A 74 10.68 -0.95 -6.48
C GLN A 74 12.13 -1.42 -6.27
N GLY A 75 12.40 -2.13 -5.17
CA GLY A 75 13.69 -2.80 -4.96
C GLY A 75 14.06 -3.72 -6.13
N TYR A 76 13.10 -4.46 -6.70
CA TYR A 76 13.30 -5.31 -7.88
C TYR A 76 13.82 -4.54 -9.11
N MET A 77 13.40 -3.28 -9.28
CA MET A 77 13.93 -2.45 -10.38
C MET A 77 15.42 -2.17 -10.22
N ILE A 78 15.90 -1.98 -8.99
CA ILE A 78 17.34 -1.80 -8.72
C ILE A 78 18.13 -3.08 -9.03
N GLU A 79 17.63 -4.26 -8.68
CA GLU A 79 18.29 -5.53 -9.06
C GLU A 79 18.44 -5.62 -10.59
N VAL A 80 17.37 -5.32 -11.31
CA VAL A 80 17.37 -5.33 -12.78
C VAL A 80 18.34 -4.29 -13.35
N ILE A 81 18.35 -3.07 -12.83
CA ILE A 81 19.27 -2.01 -13.28
C ILE A 81 20.72 -2.43 -13.03
N ARG A 82 21.04 -2.95 -11.84
CA ARG A 82 22.38 -3.42 -11.50
C ARG A 82 22.85 -4.53 -12.44
N ASP A 83 22.00 -5.52 -12.68
CA ASP A 83 22.39 -6.74 -13.37
C ASP A 83 22.41 -6.57 -14.90
N ARG A 84 21.55 -5.69 -15.46
CA ARG A 84 21.39 -5.53 -16.91
C ARG A 84 21.76 -4.16 -17.46
N HIS A 85 21.71 -3.10 -16.65
CA HIS A 85 21.91 -1.70 -17.07
C HIS A 85 22.93 -0.96 -16.19
N PRO A 86 24.18 -1.45 -16.04
CA PRO A 86 25.15 -0.85 -15.11
C PRO A 86 25.46 0.63 -15.40
N GLY A 87 25.35 1.08 -16.67
CA GLY A 87 25.49 2.49 -17.01
C GLY A 87 24.37 3.38 -16.45
N VAL A 88 23.15 2.84 -16.31
CA VAL A 88 22.03 3.53 -15.65
C VAL A 88 22.26 3.59 -14.14
N LEU A 89 22.81 2.52 -13.55
CA LEU A 89 23.21 2.51 -12.14
C LEU A 89 24.24 3.61 -11.84
N GLU A 90 25.26 3.76 -12.68
CA GLU A 90 26.28 4.81 -12.53
C GLU A 90 25.66 6.21 -12.55
N LYS A 91 24.66 6.46 -13.41
CA LYS A 91 23.92 7.73 -13.44
C LYS A 91 23.14 7.97 -12.15
N LEU A 92 22.46 6.94 -11.63
CA LEU A 92 21.72 7.02 -10.37
C LEU A 92 22.63 7.32 -9.18
N VAL A 93 23.74 6.60 -9.04
CA VAL A 93 24.72 6.85 -7.97
C VAL A 93 25.19 8.30 -8.02
N ARG A 94 25.55 8.80 -9.21
CA ARG A 94 26.00 10.18 -9.36
C ARG A 94 24.92 11.21 -8.99
N LEU A 95 23.68 11.00 -9.41
CA LEU A 95 22.56 11.91 -9.11
C LEU A 95 22.24 11.95 -7.61
N THR A 96 22.26 10.80 -6.94
CA THR A 96 22.03 10.72 -5.50
C THR A 96 23.19 11.30 -4.68
N GLU A 97 24.44 11.04 -5.05
CA GLU A 97 25.62 11.65 -4.41
C GLU A 97 25.65 13.18 -4.55
N ASN A 98 25.13 13.71 -5.66
CA ASN A 98 24.98 15.14 -5.88
C ASN A 98 23.78 15.75 -5.12
N GLY A 99 22.94 14.94 -4.49
CA GLY A 99 21.71 15.39 -3.83
C GLY A 99 20.61 15.86 -4.79
N GLN A 100 20.68 15.44 -6.06
CA GLN A 100 19.67 15.82 -7.07
C GLN A 100 18.45 14.90 -7.02
N ILE A 101 18.62 13.63 -6.69
CA ILE A 101 17.51 12.67 -6.69
C ILE A 101 17.36 12.04 -5.30
N ASP A 102 16.15 12.14 -4.76
CA ASP A 102 15.71 11.29 -3.65
C ASP A 102 15.19 9.97 -4.23
N LEU A 103 15.87 8.86 -3.93
CA LEU A 103 15.39 7.53 -4.31
C LEU A 103 14.40 7.00 -3.29
N VAL A 104 13.13 7.05 -3.66
CA VAL A 104 11.99 6.65 -2.84
C VAL A 104 11.71 5.18 -3.09
N SER A 105 11.76 4.35 -2.05
CA SER A 105 11.34 2.94 -2.17
C SER A 105 10.85 2.41 -0.82
N PHE A 106 9.67 1.80 -0.85
CA PHE A 106 9.03 1.24 0.34
C PHE A 106 8.77 -0.27 0.23
N HIS A 107 8.95 -0.83 -0.97
CA HIS A 107 8.63 -2.22 -1.26
C HIS A 107 9.57 -2.77 -2.33
N TYR A 108 9.83 -4.06 -2.24
CA TYR A 108 10.67 -4.80 -3.17
C TYR A 108 9.95 -5.07 -4.48
N SER A 109 8.65 -5.35 -4.44
CA SER A 109 7.75 -5.49 -5.59
C SER A 109 6.56 -4.54 -5.41
N ASP A 110 5.92 -4.11 -6.49
CA ASP A 110 4.77 -3.19 -6.47
C ASP A 110 3.50 -3.85 -5.91
N GLN A 111 3.57 -4.23 -4.64
CA GLN A 111 2.54 -4.96 -3.93
C GLN A 111 1.33 -4.07 -3.65
N LEU A 112 0.14 -4.67 -3.67
CA LEU A 112 -1.03 -4.09 -3.01
C LEU A 112 -0.95 -4.30 -1.48
N PHE A 113 0.07 -3.73 -0.83
CA PHE A 113 0.40 -4.02 0.57
C PHE A 113 -0.74 -3.69 1.56
N LEU A 114 -1.65 -2.77 1.22
CA LEU A 114 -2.81 -2.46 2.07
C LEU A 114 -3.76 -3.67 2.21
N ALA A 115 -3.70 -4.64 1.29
CA ALA A 115 -4.47 -5.87 1.37
C ALA A 115 -3.86 -6.91 2.33
N PHE A 116 -2.63 -6.73 2.81
CA PHE A 116 -1.89 -7.79 3.53
C PHE A 116 -1.48 -7.36 4.94
N PRO A 117 -1.28 -8.33 5.87
CA PRO A 117 -0.76 -8.03 7.19
C PRO A 117 0.65 -7.40 7.17
N ARG A 118 1.02 -6.78 8.30
CA ARG A 118 2.27 -6.03 8.47
C ARG A 118 3.56 -6.79 8.09
N LYS A 119 3.62 -8.09 8.36
CA LYS A 119 4.84 -8.90 8.13
C LYS A 119 5.30 -8.86 6.67
N ASP A 120 4.38 -8.84 5.72
CA ASP A 120 4.66 -8.95 4.28
C ASP A 120 5.39 -7.70 3.78
N ILE A 121 4.94 -6.50 4.20
CA ILE A 121 5.66 -5.26 3.88
C ILE A 121 6.99 -5.15 4.66
N GLU A 122 7.09 -5.70 5.87
CA GLU A 122 8.37 -5.71 6.61
C GLU A 122 9.42 -6.58 5.92
N VAL A 123 9.03 -7.74 5.37
CA VAL A 123 9.92 -8.58 4.54
C VAL A 123 10.31 -7.82 3.28
N SER A 124 9.33 -7.17 2.63
CA SER A 124 9.56 -6.37 1.43
C SER A 124 10.57 -5.24 1.65
N ILE A 125 10.39 -4.45 2.73
CA ILE A 125 11.33 -3.37 3.12
C ILE A 125 12.72 -3.93 3.43
N GLY A 126 12.80 -5.09 4.09
CA GLY A 126 14.07 -5.77 4.34
C GLY A 126 14.83 -6.06 3.05
N MET A 127 14.16 -6.71 2.09
CA MET A 127 14.74 -7.00 0.77
C MET A 127 15.11 -5.72 0.01
N THR A 128 14.27 -4.68 0.05
CA THR A 128 14.59 -3.39 -0.57
C THR A 128 15.87 -2.78 0.01
N LYS A 129 16.01 -2.75 1.34
CA LYS A 129 17.20 -2.19 2.00
C LYS A 129 18.47 -2.96 1.61
N GLU A 130 18.41 -4.28 1.57
CA GLU A 130 19.52 -5.14 1.15
C GLU A 130 19.93 -4.84 -0.30
N VAL A 131 18.96 -4.76 -1.23
CA VAL A 131 19.24 -4.46 -2.64
C VAL A 131 19.87 -3.07 -2.81
N PHE A 132 19.35 -2.06 -2.11
CA PHE A 132 19.90 -0.70 -2.16
C PHE A 132 21.34 -0.63 -1.61
N GLU A 133 21.60 -1.32 -0.49
CA GLU A 133 22.95 -1.44 0.09
C GLU A 133 23.92 -2.11 -0.90
N GLU A 134 23.52 -3.24 -1.50
CA GLU A 134 24.33 -3.95 -2.50
C GLU A 134 24.60 -3.12 -3.76
N ALA A 135 23.65 -2.26 -4.16
CA ALA A 135 23.78 -1.35 -5.30
C ALA A 135 24.58 -0.08 -4.98
N GLY A 136 24.93 0.16 -3.71
CA GLY A 136 25.60 1.39 -3.27
C GLY A 136 24.73 2.65 -3.40
N LEU A 137 23.42 2.51 -3.32
CA LEU A 137 22.45 3.60 -3.44
C LEU A 137 21.89 3.99 -2.07
N PRO A 138 21.77 5.30 -1.76
CA PRO A 138 21.04 5.72 -0.58
C PRO A 138 19.54 5.48 -0.77
N LEU A 139 18.87 5.14 0.32
CA LEU A 139 17.42 5.04 0.37
C LEU A 139 16.84 6.29 1.05
N SER A 140 15.93 6.99 0.37
CA SER A 140 15.32 8.22 0.90
C SER A 140 14.45 7.95 2.13
N GLY A 141 14.36 8.94 3.02
CA GLY A 141 13.40 8.95 4.12
C GLY A 141 11.97 9.31 3.67
N VAL A 142 11.80 9.73 2.42
CA VAL A 142 10.51 9.97 1.76
C VAL A 142 9.88 8.65 1.34
N VAL A 143 8.56 8.56 1.44
CA VAL A 143 7.77 7.42 0.98
C VAL A 143 6.56 7.88 0.18
N PHE A 144 6.53 7.46 -1.07
CA PHE A 144 5.37 7.27 -1.92
C PHE A 144 5.35 5.81 -2.35
N THR A 145 4.22 5.31 -2.84
CA THR A 145 4.09 3.87 -3.15
C THR A 145 3.24 3.63 -4.38
N GLN A 146 3.32 2.41 -4.92
CA GLN A 146 2.45 1.86 -5.95
C GLN A 146 0.97 2.20 -5.71
N GLU A 147 0.30 2.71 -6.75
CA GLU A 147 -1.10 3.17 -6.72
C GLU A 147 -1.37 4.27 -5.69
N GLY A 148 -0.32 4.97 -5.25
CA GLY A 148 -0.33 5.91 -4.14
C GLY A 148 -1.05 5.37 -2.91
N GLN A 149 -0.77 4.11 -2.57
CA GLN A 149 -1.32 3.49 -1.37
C GLN A 149 -0.90 4.28 -0.12
N PHE A 150 -1.88 4.64 0.70
CA PHE A 150 -1.66 5.36 1.95
C PHE A 150 -2.59 4.82 3.03
N GLY A 151 -2.09 4.76 4.26
CA GLY A 151 -2.87 4.37 5.43
C GLY A 151 -2.12 4.73 6.71
N GLU A 152 -2.80 4.78 7.84
CA GLU A 152 -2.12 5.13 9.09
C GLU A 152 -1.14 4.06 9.58
N GLY A 153 -1.37 2.79 9.26
CA GLY A 153 -0.43 1.73 9.58
C GLY A 153 0.85 1.79 8.74
N MET A 154 0.77 2.29 7.51
CA MET A 154 1.95 2.59 6.71
C MET A 154 2.84 3.60 7.43
N LEU A 155 2.28 4.68 8.00
CA LEU A 155 3.05 5.66 8.77
C LEU A 155 3.67 5.06 10.04
N ALA A 156 2.99 4.12 10.70
CA ALA A 156 3.57 3.40 11.83
C ALA A 156 4.76 2.53 11.40
N VAL A 157 4.62 1.77 10.31
CA VAL A 157 5.72 0.97 9.72
C VAL A 157 6.87 1.88 9.31
N MET A 158 6.60 3.00 8.64
CA MET A 158 7.60 3.99 8.25
C MET A 158 8.46 4.44 9.43
N ARG A 159 7.82 4.91 10.51
CA ARG A 159 8.52 5.32 11.73
C ARG A 159 9.39 4.20 12.29
N ASP A 160 8.84 2.99 12.37
CA ASP A 160 9.55 1.83 12.93
C ASP A 160 10.73 1.40 12.04
N GLN A 161 10.69 1.72 10.75
CA GLN A 161 11.69 1.38 9.74
C GLN A 161 12.66 2.53 9.42
N GLY A 162 12.50 3.71 10.04
CA GLY A 162 13.38 4.86 9.90
C GLY A 162 13.03 5.86 8.80
N TYR A 163 11.89 5.72 8.14
CA TYR A 163 11.37 6.71 7.18
C TYR A 163 10.69 7.87 7.92
N SER A 164 10.71 9.06 7.32
CA SER A 164 10.34 10.32 7.99
C SER A 164 9.27 11.14 7.29
N ILE A 165 9.07 10.98 5.98
CA ILE A 165 8.15 11.82 5.20
C ILE A 165 7.22 10.92 4.36
N GLY A 166 5.92 10.98 4.61
CA GLY A 166 4.90 10.24 3.86
C GLY A 166 4.15 11.14 2.87
N ILE A 167 3.92 10.66 1.66
CA ILE A 167 3.18 11.39 0.63
C ILE A 167 1.75 10.86 0.55
N LEU A 168 0.78 11.67 1.00
CA LEU A 168 -0.64 11.40 0.85
C LEU A 168 -1.14 11.98 -0.49
N PRO A 169 -1.65 11.19 -1.43
CA PRO A 169 -2.13 11.73 -2.71
C PRO A 169 -3.27 12.74 -2.53
N LYS A 170 -3.22 13.87 -3.25
CA LYS A 170 -4.28 14.92 -3.19
C LYS A 170 -5.69 14.39 -3.39
N ASN A 171 -5.87 13.42 -4.29
CA ASN A 171 -7.18 12.92 -4.66
C ASN A 171 -7.75 12.03 -3.54
N LEU A 172 -6.89 11.25 -2.85
CA LEU A 172 -7.27 10.55 -1.63
C LEU A 172 -7.62 11.53 -0.50
N PHE A 173 -6.78 12.56 -0.30
CA PHE A 173 -7.05 13.58 0.71
C PHE A 173 -8.39 14.30 0.47
N ARG A 174 -8.68 14.71 -0.77
CA ARG A 174 -9.94 15.40 -1.14
C ARG A 174 -11.15 14.49 -1.04
N HIS A 175 -11.01 13.21 -1.39
CA HIS A 175 -12.09 12.23 -1.27
C HIS A 175 -12.51 12.03 0.19
N LEU A 176 -11.52 11.95 1.10
CA LEU A 176 -11.77 11.80 2.53
C LEU A 176 -12.26 13.12 3.16
N HIS A 177 -11.64 14.25 2.78
CA HIS A 177 -11.78 15.56 3.42
C HIS A 177 -12.10 16.67 2.41
N PRO A 178 -13.26 16.61 1.73
CA PRO A 178 -13.59 17.56 0.67
C PRO A 178 -13.60 19.00 1.20
N GLY A 179 -12.95 19.90 0.45
CA GLY A 179 -12.83 21.31 0.79
C GLY A 179 -11.72 21.66 1.79
N GLN A 180 -11.00 20.68 2.35
CA GLN A 180 -9.81 20.97 3.14
C GLN A 180 -8.63 21.32 2.24
N PRO A 181 -7.91 22.44 2.51
CA PRO A 181 -6.75 22.80 1.74
C PRO A 181 -5.54 21.92 2.08
N ALA A 182 -4.65 21.72 1.11
CA ALA A 182 -3.28 21.31 1.41
C ALA A 182 -2.59 22.43 2.22
N GLY A 183 -1.55 22.05 2.94
CA GLY A 183 -0.74 22.99 3.71
C GLY A 183 0.74 22.62 3.63
N PRO A 184 1.61 23.46 4.22
CA PRO A 184 3.06 23.28 4.15
C PRO A 184 3.54 21.92 4.66
N LEU A 185 2.99 21.46 5.78
CA LEU A 185 3.42 20.23 6.41
C LEU A 185 2.35 19.75 7.39
N PHE A 186 2.03 18.46 7.33
CA PHE A 186 1.23 17.78 8.33
C PHE A 186 2.09 16.80 9.14
N THR A 187 1.58 16.32 10.26
CA THR A 187 2.17 15.20 11.00
C THR A 187 1.10 14.23 11.46
N TYR A 188 1.42 12.94 11.43
CA TYR A 188 0.58 11.88 11.95
C TYR A 188 1.44 10.70 12.41
N ARG A 189 1.13 10.12 13.57
CA ARG A 189 1.90 9.01 14.20
C ARG A 189 3.42 9.24 14.32
N GLY A 190 3.85 10.51 14.35
CA GLY A 190 5.25 10.91 14.47
C GLY A 190 6.01 10.96 13.14
N VAL A 191 5.30 10.90 12.02
CA VAL A 191 5.84 11.02 10.66
C VAL A 191 5.30 12.31 10.05
N ASP A 192 6.12 13.03 9.29
CA ASP A 192 5.67 14.19 8.54
C ASP A 192 4.91 13.75 7.29
N VAL A 193 3.86 14.47 6.94
CA VAL A 193 2.98 14.12 5.82
C VAL A 193 2.81 15.32 4.90
N LEU A 194 3.03 15.10 3.60
CA LEU A 194 2.74 16.07 2.54
C LEU A 194 1.58 15.61 1.69
N ILE A 195 0.76 16.58 1.26
CA ILE A 195 -0.30 16.31 0.29
C ILE A 195 0.30 16.39 -1.11
N GLY A 196 0.58 15.23 -1.68
CA GLY A 196 1.24 15.10 -2.98
C GLY A 196 0.39 15.62 -4.14
N GLY A 197 1.05 16.30 -5.08
CA GLY A 197 0.46 16.71 -6.37
C GLY A 197 -0.45 17.93 -6.31
N GLN A 198 -0.58 18.58 -5.14
CA GLN A 198 -1.38 19.79 -4.95
C GLN A 198 -0.51 20.96 -4.49
N GLY A 199 -0.38 21.97 -5.33
CA GLY A 199 0.27 23.23 -4.95
C GLY A 199 -0.56 24.05 -3.96
N PHE A 200 0.10 24.99 -3.29
CA PHE A 200 -0.52 25.92 -2.35
C PHE A 200 0.35 27.16 -2.11
N GLU A 201 -0.26 28.16 -1.50
CA GLU A 201 0.41 29.34 -0.95
C GLU A 201 0.14 29.39 0.56
N ALA A 202 1.15 29.77 1.34
CA ALA A 202 1.06 29.91 2.78
C ALA A 202 1.86 31.11 3.28
N GLN A 203 1.49 31.63 4.45
CA GLN A 203 2.32 32.56 5.20
C GLN A 203 3.08 31.78 6.28
N THR A 204 4.40 31.85 6.26
CA THR A 204 5.28 31.26 7.29
C THR A 204 5.81 32.36 8.22
N PRO A 205 6.40 32.01 9.38
CA PRO A 205 7.08 32.98 10.23
C PRO A 205 8.17 33.80 9.51
N SER A 206 8.84 33.20 8.52
CA SER A 206 9.97 33.81 7.80
C SER A 206 9.58 34.48 6.48
N GLY A 207 8.35 34.30 6.00
CA GLY A 207 7.85 34.94 4.78
C GLY A 207 6.79 34.11 4.04
N PRO A 208 6.32 34.59 2.88
CA PRO A 208 5.43 33.82 2.02
C PRO A 208 6.12 32.54 1.50
N LEU A 209 5.38 31.45 1.44
CA LEU A 209 5.79 30.18 0.85
C LEU A 209 4.82 29.82 -0.27
N GLU A 210 5.36 29.41 -1.41
CA GLU A 210 4.61 29.01 -2.59
C GLU A 210 5.17 27.68 -3.10
N VAL A 211 4.29 26.72 -3.33
CA VAL A 211 4.65 25.38 -3.80
C VAL A 211 3.82 25.03 -5.02
N VAL A 212 4.49 24.56 -6.07
CA VAL A 212 3.88 23.95 -7.26
C VAL A 212 4.36 22.51 -7.41
N TRP A 213 3.53 21.68 -8.04
CA TRP A 213 3.90 20.33 -8.43
C TRP A 213 3.97 20.27 -9.95
N THR A 214 5.15 19.99 -10.48
CA THR A 214 5.36 19.85 -11.93
C THR A 214 5.07 18.43 -12.38
N TYR A 215 5.19 17.45 -11.48
CA TYR A 215 4.83 16.07 -11.76
C TYR A 215 4.43 15.29 -10.49
N MET A 216 3.40 14.46 -10.61
CA MET A 216 3.08 13.40 -9.65
C MET A 216 2.24 12.34 -10.37
N GLY A 217 2.82 11.19 -10.67
CA GLY A 217 2.20 10.22 -11.57
C GLY A 217 3.13 9.09 -11.97
N ASP A 218 2.63 8.23 -12.87
CA ASP A 218 3.38 7.17 -13.54
C ASP A 218 4.51 7.77 -14.39
N GLY A 219 5.73 7.72 -13.87
CA GLY A 219 6.94 8.26 -14.49
C GLY A 219 7.20 7.68 -15.88
N GLU A 220 6.71 6.46 -16.17
CA GLU A 220 6.77 5.80 -17.47
C GLU A 220 6.27 6.70 -18.61
N LEU A 221 5.31 7.56 -18.29
CA LEU A 221 4.53 8.32 -19.27
C LEU A 221 5.17 9.65 -19.65
N LEU A 222 6.09 10.20 -18.86
CA LEU A 222 6.64 11.54 -19.14
C LEU A 222 7.52 11.53 -20.39
N ALA A 223 8.61 10.76 -20.35
CA ALA A 223 9.58 10.74 -21.45
C ALA A 223 9.02 10.08 -22.72
N THR A 224 7.90 9.35 -22.61
CA THR A 224 7.28 8.63 -23.72
C THR A 224 6.06 9.35 -24.33
N ASN A 225 5.74 10.55 -23.84
CA ASN A 225 4.58 11.36 -24.23
C ASN A 225 3.24 10.62 -24.06
N GLY A 226 3.06 10.00 -22.88
CA GLY A 226 1.83 9.30 -22.51
C GLY A 226 1.67 7.91 -23.14
N ALA A 227 2.71 7.36 -23.79
CA ALA A 227 2.66 5.98 -24.26
C ALA A 227 2.82 5.04 -23.06
N ASP A 228 1.88 4.12 -22.87
CA ASP A 228 1.96 3.13 -21.80
C ASP A 228 2.84 1.91 -22.19
N PRO A 229 3.41 1.20 -21.20
CA PRO A 229 4.17 -0.03 -21.45
C PRO A 229 3.40 -1.14 -22.20
N TYR A 230 2.06 -1.17 -22.17
CA TYR A 230 1.28 -2.15 -22.95
C TYR A 230 1.46 -1.97 -24.47
N LEU A 231 1.88 -0.80 -24.93
CA LEU A 231 2.16 -0.54 -26.34
C LEU A 231 3.46 -1.20 -26.86
N GLY A 232 4.23 -1.87 -25.98
CA GLY A 232 5.36 -2.70 -26.36
C GLY A 232 6.40 -1.91 -27.17
N PRO A 233 6.71 -2.25 -28.45
CA PRO A 233 7.70 -1.50 -29.22
C PRO A 233 7.35 -0.03 -29.53
N LEU A 234 6.10 0.39 -29.32
CA LEU A 234 5.69 1.79 -29.49
C LEU A 234 5.89 2.61 -28.21
N PHE A 235 6.05 1.95 -27.06
CA PHE A 235 6.59 2.52 -25.83
C PHE A 235 8.09 2.77 -26.06
N ARG A 236 8.41 4.04 -26.28
CA ARG A 236 9.75 4.51 -26.57
C ARG A 236 9.88 5.99 -26.21
N GLU A 237 11.10 6.43 -25.96
CA GLU A 237 11.40 7.83 -25.69
C GLU A 237 10.87 8.74 -26.82
N ARG A 238 10.37 9.91 -26.41
CA ARG A 238 9.98 11.04 -27.24
C ARG A 238 10.83 12.24 -26.80
N PRO A 239 11.98 12.49 -27.47
CA PRO A 239 12.87 13.59 -27.10
C PRO A 239 12.16 14.95 -27.02
N GLU A 240 11.14 15.16 -27.85
CA GLU A 240 10.30 16.35 -27.81
C GLU A 240 9.52 16.52 -26.49
N ALA A 241 9.07 15.43 -25.86
CA ALA A 241 8.36 15.48 -24.58
C ALA A 241 9.31 15.80 -23.43
N VAL A 242 10.51 15.21 -23.45
CA VAL A 242 11.57 15.55 -22.47
C VAL A 242 11.96 17.01 -22.59
N ALA A 243 12.15 17.51 -23.82
CA ALA A 243 12.49 18.92 -24.07
C ALA A 243 11.36 19.91 -23.68
N GLU A 244 10.10 19.54 -23.89
CA GLU A 244 8.95 20.34 -23.44
C GLU A 244 8.93 20.46 -21.91
N TYR A 245 9.17 19.35 -21.22
CA TYR A 245 9.23 19.33 -19.77
C TYR A 245 10.46 20.06 -19.21
N GLU A 246 11.63 19.91 -19.84
CA GLU A 246 12.84 20.68 -19.54
C GLU A 246 12.59 22.20 -19.63
N GLN A 247 11.84 22.64 -20.65
CA GLN A 247 11.47 24.04 -20.80
C GLN A 247 10.51 24.50 -19.69
N GLU A 248 9.56 23.67 -19.27
CA GLU A 248 8.66 23.98 -18.13
C GLU A 248 9.46 24.21 -16.83
N LEU A 249 10.41 23.32 -16.52
CA LEU A 249 11.28 23.47 -15.34
C LEU A 249 12.18 24.71 -15.44
N SER A 250 12.74 24.97 -16.62
CA SER A 250 13.54 26.17 -16.88
C SER A 250 12.75 27.46 -16.69
N ASP A 251 11.49 27.49 -17.11
CA ASP A 251 10.60 28.64 -16.94
C ASP A 251 10.27 28.89 -15.46
N LEU A 252 10.09 27.82 -14.67
CA LEU A 252 9.88 27.91 -13.23
C LEU A 252 11.14 28.40 -12.50
N GLU A 253 12.32 27.88 -12.85
CA GLU A 253 13.58 28.37 -12.32
C GLU A 253 13.77 29.86 -12.62
N ALA A 254 13.49 30.29 -13.87
CA ALA A 254 13.52 31.70 -14.27
C ALA A 254 12.50 32.57 -13.51
N ALA A 255 11.38 31.98 -13.06
CA ALA A 255 10.38 32.62 -12.20
C ALA A 255 10.77 32.62 -10.70
N GLY A 256 11.95 32.08 -10.36
CA GLY A 256 12.51 32.07 -9.02
C GLY A 256 12.05 30.90 -8.15
N TYR A 257 11.51 29.83 -8.75
CA TYR A 257 11.28 28.57 -8.04
C TYR A 257 12.57 27.77 -7.94
N GLU A 258 12.78 27.15 -6.79
CA GLU A 258 13.76 26.10 -6.62
C GLU A 258 13.14 24.78 -7.10
N ILE A 259 13.75 24.14 -8.10
CA ILE A 259 13.37 22.79 -8.54
C ILE A 259 14.04 21.81 -7.56
N SER A 260 13.27 21.25 -6.63
CA SER A 260 13.83 20.69 -5.39
C SER A 260 13.32 19.28 -5.12
N THR A 261 14.09 18.53 -4.32
CA THR A 261 13.63 17.26 -3.74
C THR A 261 12.67 17.51 -2.58
N ILE A 262 11.84 16.52 -2.27
CA ILE A 262 10.90 16.61 -1.17
C ILE A 262 11.63 16.67 0.19
N SER A 263 12.73 15.92 0.37
CA SER A 263 13.51 16.00 1.62
C SER A 263 14.05 17.41 1.85
N HIS A 264 14.63 18.03 0.80
CA HIS A 264 15.14 19.40 0.89
C HIS A 264 14.01 20.39 1.22
N TYR A 265 12.86 20.25 0.56
CA TYR A 265 11.70 21.07 0.83
C TYR A 265 11.23 20.96 2.30
N VAL A 266 11.14 19.76 2.86
CA VAL A 266 10.70 19.57 4.26
C VAL A 266 11.69 20.20 5.24
N ASP A 267 12.99 20.06 5.01
CA ASP A 267 14.02 20.70 5.82
C ASP A 267 13.93 22.23 5.73
N ALA A 268 13.78 22.78 4.52
CA ALA A 268 13.61 24.21 4.31
C ALA A 268 12.36 24.75 5.02
N VAL A 269 11.22 24.05 4.95
CA VAL A 269 9.98 24.43 5.63
C VAL A 269 10.14 24.49 7.15
N ARG A 270 10.90 23.55 7.73
CA ARG A 270 11.23 23.57 9.17
C ARG A 270 12.13 24.75 9.52
N ASP A 271 13.11 25.08 8.68
CA ASP A 271 13.97 26.25 8.85
C ASP A 271 13.21 27.58 8.74
N LEU A 272 12.09 27.60 7.99
CA LEU A 272 11.14 28.72 7.98
C LEU A 272 10.30 28.83 9.27
N GLY A 273 10.48 27.93 10.23
CA GLY A 273 9.77 27.90 11.51
C GLY A 273 8.35 27.34 11.41
N VAL A 274 8.01 26.63 10.33
CA VAL A 274 6.71 25.98 10.18
C VAL A 274 6.64 24.78 11.11
N LEU A 275 5.59 24.73 11.93
CA LEU A 275 5.27 23.56 12.73
C LEU A 275 4.26 22.68 11.97
N PRO A 276 4.48 21.36 11.85
CA PRO A 276 3.53 20.47 11.20
C PRO A 276 2.14 20.54 11.84
N ALA A 277 1.10 20.68 11.03
CA ALA A 277 -0.28 20.63 11.49
C ALA A 277 -0.71 19.16 11.72
N PRO A 278 -1.62 18.86 12.67
CA PRO A 278 -2.18 17.51 12.77
C PRO A 278 -2.89 17.13 11.47
N LEU A 279 -2.57 15.96 10.90
CA LEU A 279 -3.32 15.43 9.77
C LEU A 279 -4.75 15.08 10.23
N PRO A 280 -5.80 15.47 9.47
CA PRO A 280 -7.14 14.93 9.66
C PRO A 280 -7.14 13.39 9.59
N PRO A 281 -8.13 12.71 10.19
CA PRO A 281 -8.16 11.24 10.20
C PRO A 281 -7.93 10.64 8.81
N PRO A 282 -6.86 9.85 8.59
CA PRO A 282 -6.68 9.12 7.35
C PRO A 282 -7.54 7.84 7.36
N LEU A 283 -7.80 7.30 6.17
CA LEU A 283 -8.25 5.93 5.97
C LEU A 283 -7.32 5.26 4.96
N ASP A 284 -7.27 3.94 5.00
CA ASP A 284 -6.51 3.17 4.01
C ASP A 284 -7.10 3.42 2.62
N GLY A 285 -6.25 3.75 1.65
CA GLY A 285 -6.71 4.04 0.31
C GLY A 285 -5.63 4.19 -0.75
N THR A 286 -6.07 4.47 -1.96
CA THR A 286 -5.23 4.65 -3.16
C THR A 286 -5.41 6.05 -3.73
N TRP A 287 -4.54 6.43 -4.66
CA TRP A 287 -4.48 7.79 -5.22
C TRP A 287 -5.65 8.22 -6.10
N GLN A 288 -6.50 7.31 -6.60
CA GLN A 288 -7.61 7.65 -7.51
C GLN A 288 -8.95 7.12 -6.99
N PRO A 289 -9.37 7.47 -5.76
CA PRO A 289 -10.48 6.79 -5.09
C PRO A 289 -11.83 7.01 -5.77
N GLU A 290 -12.03 8.12 -6.50
CA GLU A 290 -13.27 8.40 -7.22
C GLU A 290 -13.47 7.43 -8.41
N ASP A 291 -12.40 7.11 -9.14
CA ASP A 291 -12.44 6.19 -10.29
C ASP A 291 -12.39 4.71 -9.88
N THR A 292 -11.81 4.44 -8.71
CA THR A 292 -11.53 3.08 -8.23
C THR A 292 -12.47 2.62 -7.11
N ASN A 293 -13.32 3.51 -6.60
CA ASN A 293 -14.01 3.33 -5.31
C ASN A 293 -12.99 2.92 -4.25
N ASN A 294 -11.91 3.69 -4.18
CA ASN A 294 -10.74 3.41 -3.37
C ASN A 294 -10.14 2.02 -3.68
N VAL A 295 -9.76 1.23 -2.67
CA VAL A 295 -9.14 -0.10 -2.86
C VAL A 295 -10.04 -1.15 -3.54
N PHE A 296 -11.33 -0.88 -3.72
CA PHE A 296 -12.28 -1.84 -4.29
C PHE A 296 -11.85 -2.31 -5.68
N ARG A 297 -11.28 -1.42 -6.51
CA ARG A 297 -10.78 -1.77 -7.86
C ARG A 297 -9.83 -2.97 -7.89
N TRP A 298 -8.97 -3.14 -6.89
CA TRP A 298 -8.01 -4.26 -6.81
C TRP A 298 -8.50 -5.42 -5.93
N MET A 299 -9.64 -5.22 -5.26
CA MET A 299 -10.17 -6.14 -4.25
C MET A 299 -11.64 -6.45 -4.53
N GLY A 300 -11.97 -6.82 -5.77
CA GLY A 300 -13.29 -7.29 -6.18
C GLY A 300 -14.04 -6.36 -7.13
N GLY A 301 -13.47 -5.23 -7.51
CA GLY A 301 -13.98 -4.34 -8.55
C GLY A 301 -13.50 -4.79 -9.93
N ARG A 302 -14.38 -4.76 -10.93
CA ARG A 302 -13.98 -5.18 -12.29
C ARG A 302 -13.25 -4.06 -13.03
N GLY A 303 -12.22 -4.40 -13.79
CA GLY A 303 -11.62 -3.57 -14.83
C GLY A 303 -12.44 -3.54 -16.13
N VAL A 304 -11.84 -3.04 -17.21
CA VAL A 304 -12.43 -3.07 -18.56
C VAL A 304 -12.26 -4.46 -19.19
N PHE A 305 -11.16 -5.17 -18.91
CA PHE A 305 -10.83 -6.48 -19.47
C PHE A 305 -11.30 -7.67 -18.61
N VAL A 306 -12.61 -7.77 -18.43
CA VAL A 306 -13.29 -8.63 -17.44
C VAL A 306 -13.11 -10.16 -17.54
N TRP A 307 -12.49 -10.70 -18.58
CA TRP A 307 -12.55 -12.15 -18.84
C TRP A 307 -11.67 -12.97 -17.91
N TRP A 308 -10.51 -12.42 -17.53
CA TRP A 308 -9.46 -13.14 -16.80
C TRP A 308 -9.36 -12.74 -15.34
N GLU A 309 -9.86 -11.57 -14.99
CA GLU A 309 -9.80 -11.02 -13.62
C GLU A 309 -10.34 -12.03 -12.60
N ALA A 310 -9.71 -12.07 -11.44
CA ALA A 310 -10.05 -13.03 -10.40
C ALA A 310 -9.53 -12.54 -9.04
N ASP A 311 -9.78 -11.27 -8.70
CA ASP A 311 -9.21 -10.59 -7.54
C ASP A 311 -9.32 -11.41 -6.25
N ASN A 312 -10.52 -11.88 -5.93
CA ASN A 312 -10.74 -12.69 -4.74
C ASN A 312 -9.92 -13.99 -4.77
N GLU A 313 -9.78 -14.63 -5.93
CA GLU A 313 -9.01 -15.87 -6.08
C GLU A 313 -7.51 -15.61 -5.92
N ILE A 314 -6.98 -14.54 -6.54
CA ILE A 314 -5.58 -14.14 -6.40
C ILE A 314 -5.29 -13.81 -4.95
N ARG A 315 -6.04 -12.87 -4.35
CA ARG A 315 -5.78 -12.38 -3.00
C ARG A 315 -5.95 -13.48 -1.94
N THR A 316 -6.91 -14.40 -2.09
CA THR A 316 -7.02 -15.56 -1.19
C THR A 316 -5.90 -16.59 -1.41
N GLY A 317 -5.40 -16.75 -2.65
CA GLY A 317 -4.22 -17.55 -2.97
C GLY A 317 -2.97 -17.02 -2.28
N ASN A 318 -2.74 -15.71 -2.34
CA ASN A 318 -1.64 -15.03 -1.65
C ASN A 318 -1.72 -15.22 -0.14
N MET A 319 -2.90 -15.10 0.47
CA MET A 319 -3.08 -15.34 1.91
C MET A 319 -2.77 -16.79 2.31
N LEU A 320 -3.15 -17.76 1.47
CA LEU A 320 -2.82 -19.17 1.71
C LEU A 320 -1.31 -19.42 1.62
N ALA A 321 -0.65 -18.84 0.62
CA ALA A 321 0.79 -18.93 0.43
C ALA A 321 1.55 -18.31 1.62
N ARG A 322 1.19 -17.08 2.01
CA ARG A 322 1.67 -16.40 3.22
C ARG A 322 1.54 -17.26 4.47
N HIS A 323 0.37 -17.85 4.72
CA HIS A 323 0.15 -18.68 5.90
C HIS A 323 1.03 -19.93 5.90
N THR A 324 1.24 -20.56 4.74
CA THR A 324 2.18 -21.68 4.61
C THR A 324 3.63 -21.23 4.84
N LEU A 325 4.03 -20.05 4.37
CA LEU A 325 5.35 -19.47 4.65
C LEU A 325 5.60 -19.28 6.14
N LEU A 326 4.67 -18.62 6.85
CA LEU A 326 4.80 -18.41 8.31
C LEU A 326 4.91 -19.73 9.08
N ALA A 327 4.16 -20.75 8.67
CA ALA A 327 4.25 -22.07 9.30
C ALA A 327 5.60 -22.75 8.99
N ALA A 328 6.14 -22.59 7.79
CA ALA A 328 7.45 -23.11 7.42
C ALA A 328 8.58 -22.44 8.22
N GLU A 329 8.55 -21.11 8.35
CA GLU A 329 9.49 -20.35 9.20
C GLU A 329 9.39 -20.77 10.66
N THR A 330 8.17 -20.91 11.17
CA THR A 330 7.93 -21.35 12.55
C THR A 330 8.48 -22.75 12.81
N LEU A 331 8.22 -23.70 11.90
CA LEU A 331 8.73 -25.05 12.01
C LEU A 331 10.25 -25.10 11.85
N LEU A 332 10.84 -24.26 11.00
CA LEU A 332 12.28 -24.15 10.83
C LEU A 332 12.96 -23.67 12.12
N ALA A 333 12.40 -22.65 12.78
CA ALA A 333 12.88 -22.17 14.07
C ALA A 333 12.81 -23.29 15.14
N TYR A 334 11.67 -23.98 15.23
CA TYR A 334 11.51 -25.13 16.12
C TYR A 334 12.53 -26.25 15.82
N ALA A 335 12.77 -26.54 14.53
CA ALA A 335 13.73 -27.56 14.13
C ALA A 335 15.17 -27.19 14.47
N ALA A 336 15.53 -25.90 14.35
CA ALA A 336 16.84 -25.40 14.75
C ALA A 336 17.08 -25.58 16.24
N GLU A 337 16.08 -25.31 17.08
CA GLU A 337 16.13 -25.60 18.53
C GLU A 337 16.30 -27.10 18.83
N ALA A 338 15.74 -27.97 17.97
CA ALA A 338 15.92 -29.41 18.03
C ALA A 338 17.26 -29.91 17.43
N GLY A 339 18.13 -29.01 16.96
CA GLY A 339 19.46 -29.34 16.44
C GLY A 339 19.54 -29.64 14.94
N ILE A 340 18.47 -29.35 14.17
CA ILE A 340 18.48 -29.43 12.70
C ILE A 340 19.14 -28.16 12.13
N ASP A 341 20.08 -28.32 11.20
CA ASP A 341 20.73 -27.18 10.53
C ASP A 341 19.70 -26.40 9.67
N PRO A 342 19.47 -25.10 9.93
CA PRO A 342 18.50 -24.33 9.17
C PRO A 342 19.00 -23.89 7.78
N ALA A 343 20.30 -23.91 7.52
CA ALA A 343 20.90 -23.34 6.31
C ALA A 343 20.32 -23.91 4.98
N PRO A 344 20.05 -25.23 4.84
CA PRO A 344 19.46 -25.79 3.62
C PRO A 344 18.03 -25.31 3.32
N PHE A 345 17.33 -24.77 4.33
CA PHE A 345 15.93 -24.34 4.23
C PHE A 345 15.80 -22.83 4.10
N ALA A 346 16.68 -22.06 4.76
CA ALA A 346 16.60 -20.60 4.80
C ALA A 346 16.55 -19.97 3.41
N GLY A 347 17.50 -20.32 2.51
CA GLY A 347 17.51 -19.78 1.14
C GLY A 347 16.31 -20.21 0.30
N ARG A 348 15.66 -21.34 0.60
CA ARG A 348 14.40 -21.74 -0.06
C ARG A 348 13.24 -20.86 0.40
N LEU A 349 13.18 -20.52 1.69
CA LEU A 349 12.14 -19.65 2.24
C LEU A 349 12.32 -18.20 1.79
N GLU A 350 13.55 -17.71 1.65
CA GLU A 350 13.84 -16.39 1.09
C GLU A 350 13.31 -16.27 -0.35
N ASN A 351 13.62 -17.25 -1.21
CA ASN A 351 13.08 -17.30 -2.57
C ASN A 351 11.55 -17.42 -2.58
N ALA A 352 10.98 -18.17 -1.65
CA ALA A 352 9.53 -18.30 -1.54
C ALA A 352 8.87 -17.00 -1.06
N TRP A 353 9.53 -16.19 -0.23
CA TRP A 353 9.10 -14.83 0.08
C TRP A 353 9.19 -13.93 -1.14
N ARG A 354 10.26 -13.99 -1.93
CA ARG A 354 10.35 -13.25 -3.20
C ARG A 354 9.17 -13.57 -4.11
N ASP A 355 8.84 -14.85 -4.28
CA ASP A 355 7.64 -15.30 -5.00
C ASP A 355 6.34 -14.79 -4.34
N GLN A 356 6.26 -14.72 -3.01
CA GLN A 356 5.09 -14.16 -2.33
C GLN A 356 4.89 -12.68 -2.70
N LEU A 357 5.96 -11.87 -2.64
CA LEU A 357 5.90 -10.44 -2.93
C LEU A 357 5.51 -10.20 -4.41
N PHE A 358 6.07 -10.97 -5.35
CA PHE A 358 5.63 -10.94 -6.75
C PHE A 358 4.18 -11.39 -6.95
N GLY A 359 3.73 -12.37 -6.16
CA GLY A 359 2.33 -12.79 -6.12
C GLY A 359 1.39 -11.66 -5.69
N GLU A 360 1.88 -10.76 -4.84
CA GLU A 360 1.14 -9.65 -4.24
C GLU A 360 1.07 -8.38 -5.09
N VAL A 361 1.73 -8.35 -6.25
CA VAL A 361 1.72 -7.21 -7.18
C VAL A 361 0.30 -6.67 -7.43
N SER A 362 0.16 -5.35 -7.50
CA SER A 362 -1.15 -4.70 -7.73
C SER A 362 -1.71 -5.04 -9.10
N ASP A 363 -0.86 -5.06 -10.13
CA ASP A 363 -1.23 -5.20 -11.55
C ASP A 363 -1.76 -6.58 -11.92
N ALA A 364 -1.60 -7.59 -11.05
CA ALA A 364 -2.32 -8.86 -11.20
C ALA A 364 -3.85 -8.71 -10.98
N THR A 365 -4.27 -7.56 -10.45
CA THR A 365 -5.65 -7.13 -10.19
C THR A 365 -5.82 -5.67 -10.62
N GLY A 366 -6.98 -5.04 -10.40
CA GLY A 366 -7.06 -3.58 -10.47
C GLY A 366 -7.61 -3.03 -11.78
N TRP A 367 -6.93 -2.02 -12.34
CA TRP A 367 -7.44 -1.22 -13.46
C TRP A 367 -7.91 -2.07 -14.63
N ASN A 368 -7.02 -2.88 -15.19
CA ASN A 368 -7.25 -3.62 -16.44
C ASN A 368 -6.37 -4.88 -16.57
N PRO A 369 -6.29 -5.76 -15.56
CA PRO A 369 -5.33 -6.85 -15.59
C PRO A 369 -5.60 -7.80 -16.76
N ILE A 370 -4.64 -7.91 -17.66
CA ILE A 370 -4.65 -8.85 -18.77
C ILE A 370 -4.24 -10.23 -18.27
N ARG A 371 -4.46 -11.25 -19.12
CA ARG A 371 -4.26 -12.65 -18.73
C ARG A 371 -2.88 -12.92 -18.15
N ILE A 372 -1.82 -12.32 -18.70
CA ILE A 372 -0.45 -12.60 -18.26
C ILE A 372 -0.19 -12.08 -16.84
N GLU A 373 -0.72 -10.93 -16.48
CA GLU A 373 -0.58 -10.33 -15.14
C GLU A 373 -1.38 -11.14 -14.10
N VAL A 374 -2.61 -11.55 -14.44
CA VAL A 374 -3.42 -12.46 -13.61
C VAL A 374 -2.68 -13.77 -13.35
N GLU A 375 -2.07 -14.37 -14.38
CA GLU A 375 -1.28 -15.59 -14.22
C GLU A 375 0.05 -15.34 -13.49
N TYR A 376 0.65 -14.15 -13.61
CA TYR A 376 1.85 -13.76 -12.87
C TYR A 376 1.57 -13.83 -11.37
N GLY A 377 0.58 -13.09 -10.87
CA GLY A 377 0.21 -13.11 -9.45
C GLY A 377 -0.18 -14.50 -8.95
N ARG A 378 -0.96 -15.25 -9.75
CA ARG A 378 -1.37 -16.63 -9.39
C ARG A 378 -0.19 -17.60 -9.34
N SER A 379 0.70 -17.55 -10.33
CA SER A 379 1.78 -18.53 -10.46
C SER A 379 2.85 -18.34 -9.39
N HIS A 380 3.16 -17.09 -9.05
CA HIS A 380 4.11 -16.73 -8.00
C HIS A 380 3.58 -17.10 -6.60
N SER A 381 2.33 -16.75 -6.26
CA SER A 381 1.73 -17.18 -4.98
C SER A 381 1.67 -18.71 -4.84
N GLU A 382 1.32 -19.43 -5.91
CA GLU A 382 1.34 -20.89 -5.90
C GLU A 382 2.77 -21.47 -5.83
N ALA A 383 3.77 -20.78 -6.38
CA ALA A 383 5.18 -21.17 -6.25
C ALA A 383 5.68 -21.00 -4.80
N ALA A 384 5.43 -19.84 -4.20
CA ALA A 384 5.74 -19.55 -2.80
C ALA A 384 5.15 -20.63 -1.87
N LYS A 385 3.86 -20.93 -2.04
CA LYS A 385 3.16 -21.96 -1.26
C LYS A 385 3.75 -23.35 -1.44
N ARG A 386 4.04 -23.77 -2.69
CA ARG A 386 4.63 -25.08 -2.96
C ARG A 386 6.02 -25.21 -2.34
N THR A 387 6.85 -24.19 -2.45
CA THR A 387 8.20 -24.18 -1.89
C THR A 387 8.14 -24.26 -0.36
N ALA A 388 7.29 -23.45 0.28
CA ALA A 388 7.07 -23.48 1.72
C ALA A 388 6.51 -24.83 2.21
N GLN A 389 5.56 -25.42 1.48
CA GLN A 389 5.06 -26.77 1.79
C GLN A 389 6.16 -27.82 1.70
N GLY A 390 7.01 -27.77 0.65
CA GLY A 390 8.14 -28.68 0.54
C GLY A 390 9.14 -28.54 1.68
N VAL A 391 9.37 -27.31 2.18
CA VAL A 391 10.20 -27.08 3.38
C VAL A 391 9.54 -27.71 4.62
N ILE A 392 8.23 -27.54 4.80
CA ILE A 392 7.49 -28.17 5.90
C ILE A 392 7.61 -29.69 5.85
N ASP A 393 7.40 -30.30 4.67
CA ASP A 393 7.46 -31.76 4.51
C ASP A 393 8.85 -32.32 4.86
N ASP A 394 9.91 -31.64 4.40
CA ASP A 394 11.30 -32.01 4.69
C ASP A 394 11.64 -31.85 6.18
N LEU A 395 11.15 -30.78 6.82
CA LEU A 395 11.37 -30.54 8.26
C LEU A 395 10.61 -31.54 9.13
N LEU A 396 9.35 -31.87 8.78
CA LEU A 396 8.60 -32.93 9.46
C LEU A 396 9.32 -34.27 9.34
N ALA A 397 9.91 -34.57 8.18
CA ALA A 397 10.74 -35.76 8.01
C ALA A 397 12.01 -35.74 8.87
N ALA A 398 12.72 -34.61 8.93
CA ALA A 398 13.92 -34.45 9.74
C ALA A 398 13.66 -34.56 11.26
N LEU A 399 12.47 -34.14 11.68
CA LEU A 399 12.00 -34.19 13.08
C LEU A 399 11.33 -35.53 13.45
N ASP A 400 11.20 -36.46 12.50
CA ASP A 400 10.43 -37.71 12.66
C ASP A 400 8.97 -37.50 13.11
N LEU A 401 8.34 -36.45 12.60
CA LEU A 401 6.94 -36.13 12.84
C LEU A 401 6.08 -36.56 11.64
N SER A 402 5.03 -37.35 11.90
CA SER A 402 4.05 -37.71 10.86
C SER A 402 3.09 -36.56 10.54
N ALA A 403 2.84 -35.67 11.50
CA ALA A 403 1.98 -34.51 11.39
C ALA A 403 2.25 -33.54 12.54
N ALA A 404 1.92 -32.26 12.35
CA ALA A 404 2.06 -31.23 13.37
C ALA A 404 0.98 -30.14 13.23
N SER A 405 0.57 -29.58 14.36
CA SER A 405 -0.13 -28.30 14.45
C SER A 405 0.87 -27.22 14.83
N ILE A 406 0.95 -26.17 14.00
CA ILE A 406 1.94 -25.10 14.07
C ILE A 406 1.20 -23.80 14.39
N ASP A 407 1.48 -23.23 15.55
CA ASP A 407 1.00 -21.92 15.98
C ASP A 407 2.01 -20.84 15.60
N THR A 408 1.71 -20.12 14.52
CA THR A 408 2.59 -19.08 13.97
C THR A 408 2.67 -17.83 14.85
N ALA A 409 1.81 -17.69 15.86
CA ALA A 409 1.86 -16.58 16.81
C ALA A 409 2.84 -16.84 17.95
N THR A 410 2.84 -18.07 18.48
CA THR A 410 3.59 -18.43 19.69
C THR A 410 4.87 -19.20 19.39
N GLY A 411 5.04 -19.70 18.16
CA GLY A 411 6.13 -20.59 17.79
C GLY A 411 5.90 -22.05 18.19
N ALA A 412 4.75 -22.38 18.78
CA ALA A 412 4.49 -23.72 19.30
C ALA A 412 4.25 -24.72 18.15
N VAL A 413 4.94 -25.86 18.23
CA VAL A 413 4.71 -27.04 17.38
C VAL A 413 4.21 -28.18 18.26
N THR A 414 2.99 -28.64 17.99
CA THR A 414 2.31 -29.66 18.81
C THR A 414 1.72 -30.77 17.94
N PRO A 415 1.33 -31.93 18.51
CA PRO A 415 0.56 -32.92 17.77
C PRO A 415 -0.72 -32.31 17.18
N PRO A 416 -1.20 -32.79 16.02
CA PRO A 416 -2.43 -32.30 15.41
C PRO A 416 -3.59 -32.24 16.39
N GLN A 417 -4.22 -31.08 16.49
CA GLN A 417 -5.44 -30.88 17.26
C GLN A 417 -6.65 -30.93 16.34
N ASP A 418 -7.76 -31.47 16.85
CA ASP A 418 -9.03 -31.38 16.16
C ASP A 418 -9.43 -29.90 16.03
N PRO A 419 -9.95 -29.48 14.86
CA PRO A 419 -10.46 -28.13 14.73
C PRO A 419 -11.62 -27.91 15.72
N PRO A 420 -11.80 -26.69 16.24
CA PRO A 420 -12.91 -26.38 17.14
C PRO A 420 -14.25 -26.81 16.54
N SER A 421 -15.11 -27.44 17.35
CA SER A 421 -16.42 -27.90 16.88
C SER A 421 -17.28 -26.71 16.44
N CYS A 422 -17.87 -26.82 15.26
CA CYS A 422 -18.77 -25.83 14.67
C CYS A 422 -20.20 -26.37 14.79
N LEU A 423 -20.91 -25.98 15.84
CA LEU A 423 -22.27 -26.45 16.17
C LEU A 423 -23.30 -25.72 15.30
N PRO A 424 -24.06 -26.41 14.42
CA PRO A 424 -24.99 -25.75 13.52
C PRO A 424 -26.02 -24.88 14.25
N ARG A 425 -26.28 -23.70 13.68
CA ARG A 425 -27.34 -22.79 14.12
C ARG A 425 -28.59 -22.98 13.27
N ALA A 426 -29.74 -23.13 13.93
CA ALA A 426 -31.03 -23.14 13.25
C ALA A 426 -31.44 -21.75 12.76
N GLU A 427 -31.09 -20.70 13.51
CA GLU A 427 -31.44 -19.31 13.24
C GLU A 427 -30.20 -18.44 13.03
N SER A 428 -30.33 -17.45 12.13
CA SER A 428 -29.28 -16.47 11.84
C SER A 428 -29.16 -15.48 13.01
N PRO A 429 -27.97 -15.26 13.60
CA PRO A 429 -27.79 -14.33 14.71
C PRO A 429 -27.97 -12.85 14.31
N ILE A 430 -27.84 -12.54 13.01
CA ILE A 430 -28.10 -11.24 12.41
C ILE A 430 -28.77 -11.43 11.04
N PRO A 431 -29.56 -10.48 10.53
CA PRO A 431 -29.98 -10.51 9.15
C PRO A 431 -28.77 -10.24 8.23
N LEU A 432 -28.77 -10.85 7.04
CA LEU A 432 -27.80 -10.58 5.99
C LEU A 432 -28.48 -10.71 4.63
N GLN A 433 -28.03 -9.92 3.66
CA GLN A 433 -28.55 -9.99 2.29
C GLN A 433 -27.48 -10.59 1.37
N VAL A 434 -27.84 -11.64 0.62
CA VAL A 434 -26.97 -12.23 -0.41
C VAL A 434 -27.55 -11.92 -1.79
N THR A 435 -26.76 -11.27 -2.63
CA THR A 435 -27.09 -11.00 -4.03
C THR A 435 -26.13 -11.75 -4.94
N ALA A 436 -26.61 -12.75 -5.67
CA ALA A 436 -25.79 -13.53 -6.60
C ALA A 436 -26.60 -13.91 -7.86
N PRO A 437 -26.83 -12.96 -8.78
CA PRO A 437 -27.73 -13.15 -9.91
C PRO A 437 -27.35 -14.36 -10.77
N GLY A 438 -28.29 -15.28 -10.96
CA GLY A 438 -28.07 -16.48 -11.77
C GLY A 438 -27.14 -17.52 -11.13
N ARG A 439 -26.84 -17.42 -9.83
CA ARG A 439 -26.11 -18.42 -9.05
C ARG A 439 -27.03 -19.01 -7.98
N ARG A 440 -26.86 -20.29 -7.67
CA ARG A 440 -27.45 -20.90 -6.46
C ARG A 440 -26.62 -20.48 -5.26
N THR A 441 -27.29 -20.09 -4.18
CA THR A 441 -26.64 -19.71 -2.92
C THR A 441 -27.07 -20.64 -1.80
N LYS A 442 -26.15 -20.93 -0.88
CA LYS A 442 -26.43 -21.60 0.38
C LYS A 442 -25.76 -20.84 1.50
N VAL A 443 -26.54 -20.44 2.49
CA VAL A 443 -26.05 -19.79 3.72
C VAL A 443 -26.19 -20.80 4.85
N SER A 444 -25.14 -20.99 5.62
CA SER A 444 -25.17 -21.80 6.83
C SER A 444 -24.43 -21.11 7.96
N TRP A 445 -24.97 -21.26 9.16
CA TRP A 445 -24.41 -20.71 10.38
C TRP A 445 -24.01 -21.82 11.34
N CYS A 446 -22.95 -21.58 12.11
CA CYS A 446 -22.63 -22.38 13.28
C CYS A 446 -22.03 -21.53 14.39
N ARG A 447 -22.13 -22.01 15.62
CA ARG A 447 -21.45 -21.45 16.79
C ARG A 447 -20.17 -22.25 17.02
N VAL A 448 -19.04 -21.55 17.13
CA VAL A 448 -17.79 -22.11 17.63
C VAL A 448 -17.65 -21.73 19.10
N SER A 449 -17.27 -22.71 19.92
CA SER A 449 -17.01 -22.55 21.35
C SER A 449 -15.62 -23.11 21.66
N GLY A 450 -14.87 -22.41 22.51
CA GLY A 450 -13.48 -22.71 22.89
C GLY A 450 -12.94 -21.53 23.68
N ASP A 451 -11.66 -21.16 23.49
CA ASP A 451 -11.08 -19.95 24.09
C ASP A 451 -11.86 -18.68 23.70
N LEU A 452 -12.33 -18.64 22.45
CA LEU A 452 -13.20 -17.60 21.92
C LEU A 452 -14.53 -18.23 21.53
N THR A 453 -15.61 -17.48 21.73
CA THR A 453 -16.96 -17.88 21.36
C THR A 453 -17.49 -16.93 20.29
N TYR A 454 -17.81 -17.45 19.10
CA TYR A 454 -18.25 -16.64 17.96
C TYR A 454 -19.10 -17.45 16.99
N ASP A 455 -19.94 -16.77 16.22
CA ASP A 455 -20.75 -17.38 15.18
C ASP A 455 -20.04 -17.26 13.82
N VAL A 456 -20.06 -18.33 13.02
CA VAL A 456 -19.48 -18.35 11.68
C VAL A 456 -20.60 -18.45 10.66
N VAL A 457 -20.61 -17.54 9.70
CA VAL A 457 -21.42 -17.67 8.48
C VAL A 457 -20.57 -18.17 7.34
N THR A 458 -21.06 -19.20 6.65
CA THR A 458 -20.49 -19.70 5.40
C THR A 458 -21.51 -19.52 4.29
N ILE A 459 -21.09 -18.89 3.20
CA ILE A 459 -21.92 -18.54 2.04
C ILE A 459 -21.31 -19.21 0.83
N ALA A 460 -21.94 -20.26 0.34
CA ALA A 460 -21.53 -20.96 -0.86
C ALA A 460 -22.27 -20.39 -2.08
N PHE A 461 -21.49 -19.96 -3.07
CA PHE A 461 -21.97 -19.56 -4.39
C PHE A 461 -21.67 -20.69 -5.38
N GLY A 462 -22.71 -21.21 -6.02
CA GLY A 462 -22.52 -22.11 -7.16
C GLY A 462 -21.96 -21.37 -8.38
N ALA A 463 -21.62 -22.14 -9.41
CA ALA A 463 -21.45 -21.59 -10.75
C ALA A 463 -22.75 -20.89 -11.22
N GLY A 464 -22.62 -19.94 -12.14
CA GLY A 464 -23.73 -19.18 -12.69
C GLY A 464 -23.38 -18.44 -13.98
N VAL A 465 -24.18 -17.43 -14.31
CA VAL A 465 -24.03 -16.66 -15.57
C VAL A 465 -23.48 -15.24 -15.37
N LYS A 466 -23.55 -14.71 -14.14
CA LYS A 466 -22.99 -13.40 -13.78
C LYS A 466 -21.77 -13.57 -12.87
N ARG A 467 -20.84 -12.64 -13.01
CA ARG A 467 -19.64 -12.57 -12.17
C ARG A 467 -19.97 -12.04 -10.79
N THR A 468 -20.71 -10.93 -10.76
CA THR A 468 -21.08 -10.21 -9.55
C THR A 468 -21.76 -11.08 -8.49
N VAL A 469 -21.15 -11.13 -7.31
CA VAL A 469 -21.75 -11.59 -6.06
C VAL A 469 -21.55 -10.52 -4.99
N SER A 470 -22.49 -10.40 -4.05
CA SER A 470 -22.36 -9.48 -2.92
C SER A 470 -23.08 -10.02 -1.68
N VAL A 471 -22.54 -9.64 -0.53
CA VAL A 471 -23.10 -9.88 0.80
C VAL A 471 -23.16 -8.56 1.54
N ALA A 472 -24.33 -8.22 2.08
CA ALA A 472 -24.53 -7.02 2.89
C ALA A 472 -24.90 -7.40 4.33
N PHE A 473 -24.31 -6.67 5.28
CA PHE A 473 -24.57 -6.77 6.71
C PHE A 473 -25.12 -5.43 7.22
N PRO A 474 -26.08 -5.43 8.15
CA PRO A 474 -26.51 -4.19 8.80
C PRO A 474 -25.33 -3.47 9.43
N PHE A 475 -25.19 -2.18 9.12
CA PHE A 475 -24.12 -1.35 9.66
C PHE A 475 -24.72 -0.20 10.47
N THR A 476 -24.88 -0.46 11.77
CA THR A 476 -25.74 0.31 12.69
C THR A 476 -24.98 1.25 13.61
N VAL A 477 -23.66 1.36 13.45
CA VAL A 477 -22.81 2.29 14.19
C VAL A 477 -22.53 3.54 13.36
N ASP A 478 -22.39 4.67 14.06
CA ASP A 478 -22.01 5.96 13.47
C ASP A 478 -20.49 6.15 13.37
N THR A 479 -19.72 5.12 13.74
CA THR A 479 -18.26 5.09 13.70
C THR A 479 -17.75 4.04 12.73
N ILE A 480 -16.62 4.32 12.09
CA ILE A 480 -15.81 3.32 11.40
C ILE A 480 -14.78 2.84 12.43
N SER A 481 -15.09 1.72 13.09
CA SER A 481 -14.15 1.03 13.99
C SER A 481 -13.61 -0.22 13.31
N TYR A 482 -12.31 -0.26 13.04
CA TYR A 482 -11.68 -1.36 12.28
C TYR A 482 -10.19 -1.46 12.62
N THR A 483 -9.50 -2.50 12.13
CA THR A 483 -8.03 -2.51 12.14
C THR A 483 -7.53 -2.00 10.78
N PRO A 484 -6.86 -0.83 10.75
CA PRO A 484 -6.18 -0.36 9.55
C PRO A 484 -5.14 -1.35 9.06
N ALA A 485 -4.89 -1.35 7.76
CA ALA A 485 -3.81 -2.13 7.18
C ALA A 485 -2.50 -1.83 7.93
N LEU A 486 -1.69 -2.87 8.18
CA LEU A 486 -0.39 -2.79 8.85
C LEU A 486 -0.41 -2.38 10.34
N LEU A 487 -1.58 -2.19 10.96
CA LEU A 487 -1.71 -2.03 12.41
C LEU A 487 -2.18 -3.30 13.09
N ASP A 488 -1.96 -3.36 14.39
CA ASP A 488 -2.34 -4.48 15.26
C ASP A 488 -3.32 -4.04 16.36
N GLU A 489 -3.92 -2.87 16.19
CA GLU A 489 -4.91 -2.23 17.06
C GLU A 489 -6.19 -1.87 16.29
N ILE A 490 -7.29 -1.68 17.00
CA ILE A 490 -8.53 -1.15 16.42
C ILE A 490 -8.51 0.37 16.58
N VAL A 491 -8.74 1.10 15.51
CA VAL A 491 -8.98 2.55 15.51
C VAL A 491 -10.48 2.83 15.37
N SER A 492 -10.92 4.02 15.74
CA SER A 492 -12.33 4.41 15.68
C SER A 492 -12.48 5.86 15.27
N TYR A 493 -13.14 6.11 14.14
CA TYR A 493 -13.45 7.45 13.66
C TYR A 493 -14.96 7.65 13.51
N PRO A 494 -15.52 8.80 13.88
CA PRO A 494 -16.91 9.10 13.54
C PRO A 494 -17.03 9.21 12.02
N ARG A 495 -18.09 8.64 11.43
CA ARG A 495 -18.34 8.71 9.98
C ARG A 495 -18.48 10.15 9.48
N SER A 496 -18.92 11.05 10.35
CA SER A 496 -19.00 12.49 10.09
C SER A 496 -17.63 13.19 9.97
N ALA A 497 -16.52 12.52 10.29
CA ALA A 497 -15.18 13.03 10.02
C ALA A 497 -14.82 12.98 8.53
N PHE A 498 -15.61 12.31 7.69
CA PHE A 498 -15.33 12.11 6.28
C PHE A 498 -16.46 12.64 5.39
N GLY A 499 -16.10 13.03 4.16
CA GLY A 499 -17.03 13.62 3.20
C GLY A 499 -17.40 12.75 1.98
N PHE A 500 -16.95 11.49 1.92
CA PHE A 500 -17.29 10.58 0.82
C PHE A 500 -18.74 10.07 0.90
N GLU A 501 -19.41 9.81 -0.23
CA GLU A 501 -20.71 9.09 -0.19
C GLU A 501 -20.52 7.61 0.16
N GLU A 502 -19.47 7.04 -0.41
CA GLU A 502 -19.01 5.68 -0.21
C GLU A 502 -17.49 5.63 -0.37
N THR A 503 -16.86 4.76 0.40
CA THR A 503 -15.47 4.37 0.23
C THR A 503 -15.34 2.86 0.44
N SER A 504 -14.15 2.32 0.21
CA SER A 504 -13.85 0.94 0.54
C SER A 504 -12.60 0.81 1.40
N LEU A 505 -12.60 -0.20 2.27
CA LEU A 505 -11.51 -0.52 3.19
C LEU A 505 -10.98 -1.93 2.88
N PRO A 506 -9.66 -2.14 2.90
CA PRO A 506 -9.08 -3.43 2.53
C PRO A 506 -9.37 -4.52 3.58
N LEU A 507 -9.36 -4.12 4.86
CA LEU A 507 -9.46 -5.00 6.02
C LEU A 507 -8.49 -6.19 5.90
N ALA A 508 -7.18 -5.90 5.94
CA ALA A 508 -6.12 -6.90 5.79
C ALA A 508 -6.23 -8.08 6.80
N ASN A 509 -6.72 -7.80 8.02
CA ASN A 509 -7.06 -8.83 9.01
C ASN A 509 -8.56 -9.11 9.13
N GLY A 510 -9.37 -8.50 8.27
CA GLY A 510 -10.80 -8.75 8.12
C GLY A 510 -11.72 -8.09 9.15
N LEU A 511 -11.20 -7.30 10.10
CA LEU A 511 -11.96 -6.83 11.26
C LEU A 511 -12.67 -5.49 11.05
N ILE A 512 -13.97 -5.42 11.34
CA ILE A 512 -14.75 -4.18 11.39
C ILE A 512 -15.94 -4.31 12.37
N GLU A 513 -16.23 -3.27 13.15
CA GLU A 513 -17.42 -3.18 14.00
C GLU A 513 -18.66 -2.93 13.13
N ILE A 514 -19.76 -3.66 13.37
CA ILE A 514 -21.00 -3.51 12.57
C ILE A 514 -22.23 -3.08 13.40
N ALA A 515 -22.18 -3.33 14.70
CA ALA A 515 -23.14 -2.90 15.71
C ALA A 515 -22.37 -2.68 17.03
N PRO A 516 -22.93 -1.95 18.01
CA PRO A 516 -22.22 -1.68 19.26
C PRO A 516 -21.67 -2.96 19.91
N ASP A 517 -20.35 -3.01 20.08
CA ASP A 517 -19.60 -4.14 20.65
C ASP A 517 -19.73 -5.47 19.86
N ARG A 518 -20.11 -5.40 18.59
CA ARG A 518 -20.27 -6.55 17.70
C ARG A 518 -19.50 -6.34 16.41
N PHE A 519 -18.59 -7.27 16.16
CA PHE A 519 -17.60 -7.19 15.10
C PHE A 519 -17.77 -8.31 14.09
N LEU A 520 -17.49 -7.98 12.83
CA LEU A 520 -17.34 -8.92 11.74
C LEU A 520 -15.85 -9.17 11.49
N VAL A 521 -15.46 -10.43 11.33
CA VAL A 521 -14.11 -10.83 10.89
C VAL A 521 -14.22 -11.62 9.60
N LYS A 522 -13.72 -11.07 8.49
CA LYS A 522 -13.61 -11.73 7.18
C LYS A 522 -12.49 -12.78 7.21
N ASP A 523 -12.74 -14.03 6.81
CA ASP A 523 -11.68 -15.05 6.65
C ASP A 523 -10.97 -14.80 5.32
N THR A 524 -9.80 -14.16 5.35
CA THR A 524 -9.08 -13.69 4.13
C THR A 524 -8.53 -14.83 3.28
N ARG A 525 -8.56 -16.08 3.77
CA ARG A 525 -8.26 -17.29 2.98
C ARG A 525 -9.45 -17.76 2.13
N ARG A 526 -10.64 -17.21 2.35
CA ARG A 526 -11.90 -17.61 1.70
C ARG A 526 -12.56 -16.47 0.95
N VAL A 527 -12.41 -15.26 1.47
CA VAL A 527 -12.90 -14.04 0.84
C VAL A 527 -11.95 -12.90 1.18
N HIS A 528 -11.30 -12.35 0.16
CA HIS A 528 -10.37 -11.24 0.31
C HIS A 528 -10.69 -10.09 -0.65
N VAL A 529 -11.92 -9.60 -0.52
CA VAL A 529 -12.42 -8.40 -1.20
C VAL A 529 -12.56 -7.25 -0.21
N ALA A 530 -12.59 -6.02 -0.71
CA ALA A 530 -12.75 -4.83 0.12
C ALA A 530 -14.14 -4.77 0.77
N ALA A 531 -14.19 -4.14 1.93
CA ALA A 531 -15.43 -3.76 2.61
C ALA A 531 -15.87 -2.39 2.13
N ILE A 532 -17.04 -2.31 1.53
CA ILE A 532 -17.62 -1.07 1.02
C ILE A 532 -18.46 -0.42 2.13
N VAL A 533 -18.10 0.80 2.48
CA VAL A 533 -18.64 1.60 3.58
C VAL A 533 -19.29 2.87 3.03
N GLY A 534 -20.60 3.02 3.22
CA GLY A 534 -21.34 4.22 2.83
C GLY A 534 -21.46 5.27 3.93
N GLN A 535 -22.36 6.24 3.73
CA GLN A 535 -22.87 7.17 4.75
C GLN A 535 -23.84 6.51 5.75
N PRO A 536 -24.07 7.09 6.96
CA PRO A 536 -24.98 6.54 7.96
C PRO A 536 -26.33 6.07 7.39
N GLY A 537 -26.74 4.86 7.78
CA GLY A 537 -27.94 4.18 7.26
C GLY A 537 -27.69 3.25 6.07
N ALA A 538 -26.51 3.29 5.44
CA ALA A 538 -26.09 2.28 4.46
C ALA A 538 -25.54 1.02 5.14
N ASP A 539 -25.84 -0.16 4.57
CA ASP A 539 -25.26 -1.44 4.98
C ASP A 539 -23.76 -1.52 4.63
N LEU A 540 -23.03 -2.34 5.40
CA LEU A 540 -21.67 -2.75 5.06
C LEU A 540 -21.73 -3.82 3.98
N ARG A 541 -21.03 -3.63 2.85
CA ARG A 541 -21.11 -4.55 1.72
C ARG A 541 -19.76 -5.15 1.36
N PHE A 542 -19.74 -6.44 1.10
CA PHE A 542 -18.64 -7.12 0.41
C PHE A 542 -19.13 -7.47 -0.99
N ARG A 543 -18.35 -7.15 -2.01
CA ARG A 543 -18.74 -7.36 -3.42
C ARG A 543 -17.56 -7.91 -4.20
N ASP A 544 -17.84 -8.81 -5.13
CA ASP A 544 -16.87 -9.33 -6.08
C ASP A 544 -17.52 -9.35 -7.46
N GLU A 545 -17.01 -8.51 -8.36
CA GLU A 545 -17.39 -8.40 -9.77
C GLU A 545 -16.48 -9.24 -10.67
N THR A 546 -15.49 -9.91 -10.10
CA THR A 546 -14.44 -10.68 -10.76
C THR A 546 -14.61 -12.20 -10.61
N LEU A 547 -15.55 -12.67 -9.79
CA LEU A 547 -15.78 -14.11 -9.64
C LEU A 547 -16.17 -14.76 -10.98
N SER A 548 -15.34 -15.66 -11.49
CA SER A 548 -15.61 -16.38 -12.75
C SER A 548 -17.01 -17.01 -12.75
N PRO A 549 -17.83 -16.86 -13.83
CA PRO A 549 -19.16 -17.46 -13.90
C PRO A 549 -19.13 -18.99 -13.80
N ARG A 550 -18.02 -19.60 -14.24
CA ARG A 550 -17.85 -21.06 -14.28
C ARG A 550 -17.39 -21.65 -12.95
N LYS A 551 -16.91 -20.83 -12.02
CA LYS A 551 -16.40 -21.27 -10.72
C LYS A 551 -17.44 -21.06 -9.62
N SER A 552 -17.42 -21.97 -8.66
CA SER A 552 -18.05 -21.77 -7.35
C SER A 552 -17.09 -21.02 -6.43
N ALA A 553 -17.64 -20.32 -5.43
CA ALA A 553 -16.88 -19.71 -4.36
C ALA A 553 -17.52 -20.01 -3.00
N VAL A 554 -16.72 -19.94 -1.94
CA VAL A 554 -17.21 -20.05 -0.57
C VAL A 554 -16.65 -18.87 0.21
N TRP A 555 -17.53 -17.99 0.68
CA TRP A 555 -17.15 -16.90 1.57
C TRP A 555 -17.44 -17.28 3.01
N ARG A 556 -16.60 -16.78 3.92
CA ARG A 556 -16.69 -17.07 5.34
C ARG A 556 -16.39 -15.82 6.16
N PHE A 557 -17.25 -15.57 7.14
CA PHE A 557 -17.11 -14.48 8.10
C PHE A 557 -17.41 -15.00 9.51
N ALA A 558 -16.80 -14.40 10.53
CA ALA A 558 -17.17 -14.58 11.92
C ALA A 558 -17.88 -13.33 12.45
N LEU A 559 -18.84 -13.57 13.34
CA LEU A 559 -19.51 -12.58 14.16
C LEU A 559 -19.12 -12.82 15.61
N ILE A 560 -18.52 -11.81 16.25
CA ILE A 560 -17.98 -11.92 17.61
C ILE A 560 -18.30 -10.66 18.42
N GLU A 561 -18.48 -10.83 19.72
CA GLU A 561 -18.75 -9.76 20.67
C GLU A 561 -17.49 -9.48 21.50
N GLY A 562 -17.29 -8.22 21.87
CA GLY A 562 -16.11 -7.77 22.62
C GLY A 562 -14.96 -7.34 21.70
N ARG A 563 -14.54 -6.08 21.83
CA ARG A 563 -13.42 -5.47 21.09
C ARG A 563 -12.13 -6.31 21.12
N GLU A 564 -11.70 -6.74 22.31
CA GLU A 564 -10.46 -7.51 22.49
C GLU A 564 -10.56 -8.90 21.87
N ASN A 565 -11.69 -9.58 22.06
CA ASN A 565 -11.96 -10.89 21.48
C ASN A 565 -11.97 -10.83 19.94
N ALA A 566 -12.54 -9.76 19.38
CA ALA A 566 -12.61 -9.55 17.95
C ALA A 566 -11.22 -9.37 17.33
N LEU A 567 -10.38 -8.56 17.96
CA LEU A 567 -8.98 -8.39 17.55
C LEU A 567 -8.19 -9.71 17.66
N ALA A 568 -8.34 -10.42 18.77
CA ALA A 568 -7.69 -11.73 18.95
C ALA A 568 -8.13 -12.74 17.88
N LEU A 569 -9.42 -12.77 17.52
CA LEU A 569 -9.93 -13.63 16.45
C LEU A 569 -9.38 -13.22 15.07
N ALA A 570 -9.36 -11.92 14.77
CA ALA A 570 -8.83 -11.39 13.51
C ALA A 570 -7.36 -11.78 13.31
N LYS A 571 -6.53 -11.58 14.34
CA LYS A 571 -5.13 -12.02 14.36
C LYS A 571 -5.02 -13.54 14.14
N ARG A 572 -5.77 -14.34 14.91
CA ARG A 572 -5.77 -15.81 14.81
C ARG A 572 -6.25 -16.35 13.46
N TRP A 573 -7.14 -15.66 12.76
CA TRP A 573 -7.63 -16.11 11.45
C TRP A 573 -6.71 -15.70 10.30
N ASN A 574 -6.20 -14.48 10.34
CA ASN A 574 -5.67 -13.82 9.15
C ASN A 574 -4.20 -13.39 9.26
N GLU A 575 -3.68 -13.12 10.46
CA GLU A 575 -2.30 -12.65 10.64
C GLU A 575 -1.36 -13.77 11.06
N THR A 576 -1.70 -14.48 12.15
CA THR A 576 -0.87 -15.53 12.77
C THR A 576 -1.73 -16.75 13.07
N PRO A 577 -2.10 -17.55 12.05
CA PRO A 577 -2.97 -18.71 12.23
C PRO A 577 -2.27 -19.91 12.87
N ILE A 578 -3.09 -20.80 13.41
CA ILE A 578 -2.71 -22.17 13.73
C ILE A 578 -3.05 -23.05 12.52
N LEU A 579 -2.05 -23.76 12.00
CA LEU A 579 -2.19 -24.60 10.80
C LEU A 579 -1.75 -26.03 11.10
N THR A 580 -2.43 -27.00 10.50
CA THR A 580 -2.10 -28.42 10.67
C THR A 580 -1.59 -28.99 9.35
N PHE A 581 -0.44 -29.64 9.40
CA PHE A 581 0.21 -30.30 8.27
C PHE A 581 0.44 -31.78 8.59
N THR A 582 0.31 -32.62 7.57
CA THR A 582 0.53 -34.06 7.65
C THR A 582 1.54 -34.42 6.58
N ARG A 583 2.57 -35.19 6.95
CA ARG A 583 3.58 -35.67 6.01
C ARG A 583 2.90 -36.57 4.96
N PRO A 584 3.20 -36.39 3.67
CA PRO A 584 2.60 -37.19 2.58
C PRO A 584 2.91 -38.69 2.65
#